data_AF-A0AAD4JTU4-F1
#
_entry.id   AF-A0AAD4JTU4-F1
#
_cell.length_a   1.000
_cell.length_b   1.000
_cell.length_c   1.000
_cell.angle_alpha   90.00
_cell.angle_beta   90.00
_cell.angle_gamma   90.00
#
_symmetry.space_group_name_H-M   'P 1'
#
loop_
_entity.id
_entity.type
_entity.pdbx_description
1 polymer ?
#
loop_
_entity_poly.entity_id
_entity_poly.type
_entity_poly.pdbx_seq_one_letter_code
_entity_poly.pdbx_strand_id
1 'polypeptide(L)' 'MNSEHGTIMGLIQGNARSFEAMRLWLTFTGSPTSRIDKCIFGPITELDDFSFEDFTIRSE' A
#
# COMPACT_ATOMS: atom_id res chain seq x y z
N MET A 1 4.25 -5.59 -5.04
CA MET A 1 5.15 -6.12 -6.08
C MET A 1 6.39 -5.24 -6.13
N ASN A 2 7.56 -5.84 -6.24
CA ASN A 2 8.80 -5.09 -6.43
C ASN A 2 8.98 -4.82 -7.92
N SER A 3 9.18 -3.56 -8.30
CA SER A 3 9.46 -3.18 -9.69
C SER A 3 10.94 -3.35 -10.01
N GLU A 4 11.30 -3.52 -11.28
CA GLU A 4 12.69 -3.49 -11.76
C GLU A 4 13.44 -2.18 -11.41
N HIS A 5 12.71 -1.09 -11.15
CA HIS A 5 13.26 0.21 -10.75
C HIS A 5 13.55 0.33 -9.24
N GLY A 6 13.52 -0.76 -8.48
CA GLY A 6 13.81 -0.75 -7.05
C GLY A 6 12.72 -0.12 -6.18
N THR A 7 11.50 0.04 -6.71
CA THR A 7 10.33 0.51 -5.95
C THR A 7 9.40 -0.65 -5.58
N ILE A 8 8.59 -0.45 -4.54
CA ILE A 8 7.49 -1.36 -4.20
C ILE A 8 6.19 -0.69 -4.63
N MET A 9 5.40 -1.39 -5.44
CA MET A 9 4.09 -0.95 -5.92
C MET A 9 2.99 -1.88 -5.40
N GLY A 10 1.79 -1.34 -5.20
CA GLY A 10 0.64 -2.12 -4.77
C GLY A 10 -0.62 -1.27 -4.69
N LEU A 11 -1.73 -1.94 -4.36
CA LEU A 11 -3.02 -1.33 -4.07
C LEU A 11 -3.36 -1.63 -2.61
N ILE A 12 -4.03 -0.68 -1.96
CA ILE A 12 -4.60 -0.88 -0.63
C ILE A 12 -6.11 -0.63 -0.71
N GLN A 13 -6.87 -1.52 -0.09
CA GLN A 13 -8.30 -1.36 0.13
C GLN A 13 -8.54 -1.54 1.63
N GLY A 14 -9.50 -0.81 2.18
CA GLY A 14 -9.78 -0.87 3.60
C GLY A 14 -10.90 0.07 3.99
N ASN A 15 -11.55 -0.23 5.11
CA ASN A 15 -12.42 0.72 5.77
C ASN A 15 -11.62 1.99 6.12
N ALA A 16 -12.27 3.17 6.10
CA ALA A 16 -11.62 4.47 6.18
C ALA A 16 -10.51 4.57 7.24
N ARG A 17 -10.75 4.08 8.47
CA ARG A 17 -9.77 4.12 9.55
C ARG A 17 -8.54 3.25 9.27
N SER A 18 -8.74 2.02 8.81
CA SER A 18 -7.65 1.09 8.51
C SER A 18 -6.88 1.51 7.25
N PHE A 19 -7.59 2.04 6.25
CA PHE A 19 -7.00 2.61 5.04
C PHE A 19 -6.07 3.76 5.39
N GLU A 20 -6.52 4.73 6.20
CA GLU A 20 -5.71 5.88 6.58
C GLU A 20 -4.52 5.48 7.46
N ALA A 21 -4.71 4.55 8.40
CA ALA A 21 -3.62 4.02 9.20
C ALA A 21 -2.53 3.36 8.34
N MET A 22 -2.92 2.56 7.35
CA MET A 22 -1.98 1.93 6.40
C MET A 22 -1.30 2.98 5.52
N ARG A 23 -2.04 3.99 5.04
CA ARG A 23 -1.50 5.08 4.23
C ARG A 23 -0.37 5.81 4.98
N LEU A 24 -0.60 6.15 6.24
CA LEU A 24 0.41 6.79 7.09
C LEU A 24 1.60 5.86 7.36
N TRP A 25 1.34 4.58 7.65
CA TRP A 25 2.41 3.60 7.88
C TRP A 25 3.32 3.44 6.66
N LEU A 26 2.76 3.34 5.45
CA LEU A 26 3.51 3.27 4.20
C LEU A 26 4.26 4.56 3.84
N THR A 27 3.85 5.70 4.44
CA THR A 27 4.51 6.99 4.22
C THR A 27 5.69 7.21 5.17
N PHE A 28 5.52 6.86 6.45
CA PHE A 28 6.43 7.31 7.51
C PHE A 28 7.11 6.19 8.30
N THR A 29 6.61 4.95 8.23
CA THR A 29 7.10 3.86 9.08
C THR A 29 7.76 2.77 8.26
N GLY A 30 7.02 2.11 7.37
CA GLY A 30 7.53 0.98 6.59
C GLY A 30 8.05 -0.17 7.46
N SER A 31 8.75 -1.11 6.83
CA SER A 31 9.37 -2.21 7.57
C SER A 31 10.60 -1.70 8.35
N PRO A 32 10.98 -2.33 9.48
CA PRO A 32 12.09 -1.87 10.33
C PRO A 32 13.43 -1.71 9.62
N THR A 33 13.65 -2.46 8.54
CA THR A 33 14.90 -2.46 7.76
C THR A 33 14.80 -1.63 6.48
N SER A 34 13.64 -1.07 6.18
CA SER A 34 13.44 -0.22 5.00
C SER A 34 13.72 1.25 5.31
N ARG A 35 14.13 2.00 4.27
CA ARG A 35 14.11 3.46 4.28
C ARG A 35 13.16 3.93 3.19
N ILE A 36 12.18 4.75 3.55
CA ILE A 36 11.22 5.32 2.60
C ILE A 36 11.82 6.63 2.08
N ASP A 37 12.37 6.60 0.86
CA ASP A 37 12.88 7.80 0.22
C ASP A 37 11.72 8.69 -0.31
N LYS A 38 10.64 8.05 -0.81
CA LYS A 38 9.41 8.73 -1.23
C LYS A 38 8.23 7.73 -1.27
N CYS A 39 7.04 8.19 -0.91
CA CYS A 39 5.78 7.48 -1.09
C CYS A 39 4.83 8.32 -1.94
N ILE A 40 4.15 7.72 -2.92
CA ILE A 40 3.21 8.41 -3.82
C ILE A 40 1.91 7.61 -3.84
N PHE A 41 0.79 8.31 -3.60
CA PHE A 41 -0.54 7.73 -3.71
C PHE A 41 -1.25 8.26 -4.95
N GLY A 42 -1.97 7.37 -5.62
CA GLY A 42 -2.92 7.76 -6.66
C GLY A 42 -4.24 8.29 -6.07
N PRO A 43 -5.23 8.57 -6.94
CA PRO A 43 -6.56 8.98 -6.52
C PRO A 43 -7.21 7.93 -5.61
N ILE A 44 -7.90 8.39 -4.57
CA ILE A 44 -8.71 7.54 -3.69
C ILE A 44 -10.10 7.41 -4.31
N THR A 45 -10.62 6.19 -4.34
CA THR A 45 -11.97 5.88 -4.84
C THR A 45 -12.72 5.10 -3.77
N GLU A 46 -13.96 5.49 -3.49
CA GLU A 46 -14.86 4.71 -2.64
C GLU A 46 -15.35 3.49 -3.41
N LEU A 47 -15.41 2.35 -2.72
CA LEU A 47 -15.86 1.08 -3.28
C LEU A 47 -17.01 0.56 -2.43
N ASP A 48 -18.03 0.00 -3.07
CA ASP A 48 -19.15 -0.64 -2.36
C ASP A 48 -18.71 -1.95 -1.69
N ASP A 49 -17.79 -2.68 -2.33
CA ASP A 49 -17.26 -3.97 -1.87
C ASP A 49 -15.75 -4.10 -2.12
N PHE A 50 -15.09 -4.98 -1.36
CA PHE A 50 -13.68 -5.31 -1.56
C PHE A 50 -13.46 -6.04 -2.89
N SER A 51 -12.46 -5.62 -3.66
CA SER A 51 -12.05 -6.29 -4.90
C SER A 51 -11.07 -7.45 -4.66
N PHE A 52 -10.54 -7.56 -3.44
CA PHE A 52 -9.60 -8.60 -3.04
C PHE A 52 -10.10 -9.26 -1.76
N GLU A 53 -10.01 -10.59 -1.68
CA GLU A 53 -10.42 -11.35 -0.51
C GLU A 53 -9.45 -11.19 0.68
N ASP A 54 -8.15 -11.01 0.38
CA ASP A 54 -7.11 -10.87 1.40
C ASP A 54 -5.90 -10.07 0.88
N PHE A 55 -5.02 -9.69 1.80
CA PHE A 55 -3.72 -9.10 1.48
C PHE A 55 -2.73 -10.18 1.03
N THR A 56 -2.16 -10.00 -0.16
CA THR A 56 -1.20 -10.95 -0.73
C THR A 56 0.07 -10.26 -1.20
N ILE A 57 1.21 -10.90 -0.94
CA ILE A 57 2.49 -10.48 -1.51
C ILE A 57 2.65 -11.23 -2.83
N ARG A 58 2.63 -10.50 -3.95
CA ARG A 58 2.96 -11.07 -5.26
C ARG A 58 4.48 -11.05 -5.44
N SER A 59 5.08 -12.24 -5.39
CA SER A 59 6.34 -12.54 -6.07
C SER A 59 6.01 -12.82 -7.54
N GLU A 60 6.82 -12.34 -8.47
CA GLU A 60 6.75 -12.87 -9.84
C GLU A 60 7.05 -14.38 -9.87
#